data_AF-A0AA97FAM2-F1
#
_entry.id   AF-A0AA97FAM2-F1
#
_cell.length_a   1.000
_cell.length_b   1.000
_cell.length_c   1.000
_cell.angle_alpha   90.00
_cell.angle_beta   90.00
_cell.angle_gamma   90.00
#
_symmetry.space_group_name_H-M   'P 1'
#
loop_
_entity.id
_entity.type
_entity.pdbx_description
1 polymer ?
#
loop_
_entity_poly.entity_id
_entity_poly.type
_entity_poly.pdbx_seq_one_letter_code
_entity_poly.pdbx_strand_id
1 'polypeptide(L)'
;MSNLIYEGPTQFDGEIVTADVVKNPVDLVKGLDRLAVDIHEENVKAGWWSSLDDPPKDLLHERNRGEMVSLCLTELQEASEDKEFDDKLIDRAGFDVELADFTIRLLDLIGAEQRIGGQQPLITFHLTHGHTSVMREQDHVPVTDKIQCLPFIASPILKAFDEGFRKGKHRLARYWLTVTLMRTIAVANEWEIPLFAIMDEKRAFNRKREDHKLENRRKAGGKKC
;
A
#
# COMPACT_ATOMS: atom_id res chain seq x y z
N MET A 1 -19.51 11.07 40.63
CA MET A 1 -19.38 12.47 40.18
C MET A 1 -19.12 12.45 38.69
N SER A 2 -20.07 13.01 37.96
CA SER A 2 -20.12 13.12 36.50
C SER A 2 -19.03 14.04 35.95
N ASN A 3 -18.46 13.69 34.81
CA ASN A 3 -17.95 14.67 33.85
C ASN A 3 -18.57 14.35 32.48
N LEU A 4 -19.83 14.76 32.31
CA LEU A 4 -20.43 14.98 30.99
C LEU A 4 -19.76 16.22 30.37
N ILE A 5 -19.42 16.14 29.08
CA ILE A 5 -19.23 17.34 28.26
C ILE A 5 -20.17 17.20 27.04
N TYR A 6 -21.29 17.92 27.15
CA TYR A 6 -22.26 18.31 26.12
C TYR A 6 -23.42 17.36 25.76
N GLU A 7 -24.64 17.86 25.99
CA GLU A 7 -25.93 17.36 25.49
C GLU A 7 -26.49 18.36 24.47
N GLY A 8 -26.94 17.89 23.31
CA GLY A 8 -27.71 18.65 22.33
C GLY A 8 -27.85 17.89 21.01
N PRO A 9 -29.06 17.79 20.41
CA PRO A 9 -29.31 16.87 19.32
C PRO A 9 -28.85 17.46 17.99
N THR A 10 -27.96 16.77 17.29
CA THR A 10 -27.89 16.91 15.82
C THR A 10 -28.54 15.67 15.24
N GLN A 11 -29.83 15.79 15.02
CA GLN A 11 -30.63 14.83 14.29
C GLN A 11 -30.07 14.77 12.86
N PHE A 12 -29.44 13.66 12.49
CA PHE A 12 -29.16 13.31 11.10
C PHE A 12 -29.90 12.01 10.82
N ASP A 13 -30.90 12.13 9.95
CA ASP A 13 -31.70 11.03 9.44
C ASP A 13 -30.82 9.97 8.76
N GLY A 14 -31.11 8.71 9.05
CA GLY A 14 -30.74 7.57 8.20
C GLY A 14 -29.52 6.78 8.67
N GLU A 15 -29.81 5.62 9.26
CA GLU A 15 -28.95 4.44 9.46
C GLU A 15 -27.47 4.66 9.79
N ILE A 16 -27.17 4.50 11.08
CA ILE A 16 -25.81 4.27 11.59
C ILE A 16 -25.35 2.89 11.12
N VAL A 17 -24.51 2.83 10.09
CA VAL A 17 -23.64 1.67 9.88
C VAL A 17 -22.52 1.78 10.90
N THR A 18 -22.57 0.95 11.94
CA THR A 18 -21.49 0.79 12.89
C THR A 18 -20.27 0.21 12.16
N ALA A 19 -19.35 1.08 11.75
CA ALA A 19 -18.00 0.66 11.46
C ALA A 19 -17.40 0.17 12.78
N ASP A 20 -17.11 -1.12 12.87
CA ASP A 20 -16.43 -1.68 14.03
C ASP A 20 -15.15 -0.89 14.27
N VAL A 21 -15.14 -0.13 15.38
CA VAL A 21 -13.95 0.52 15.90
C VAL A 21 -12.94 -0.60 16.12
N VAL A 22 -11.86 -0.61 15.32
CA VAL A 22 -10.72 -1.51 15.54
C VAL A 22 -10.31 -1.30 16.99
N LYS A 23 -10.52 -2.31 17.84
CA LYS A 23 -10.40 -2.22 19.30
C LYS A 23 -9.00 -1.80 19.79
N ASN A 24 -8.02 -1.72 18.90
CA ASN A 24 -6.73 -1.08 19.18
C ASN A 24 -6.06 -0.59 17.88
N PRO A 25 -6.31 0.65 17.41
CA PRO A 25 -5.71 1.15 16.18
C PRO A 25 -4.18 1.21 16.27
N VAL A 26 -3.63 1.28 17.49
CA VAL A 26 -2.19 1.28 17.75
C VAL A 26 -1.53 -0.03 17.32
N ASP A 27 -2.17 -1.18 17.54
CA ASP A 27 -1.58 -2.48 17.21
C ASP A 27 -1.62 -2.74 15.70
N LEU A 28 -2.72 -2.35 15.04
CA LEU A 28 -2.82 -2.40 13.58
C LEU A 28 -1.75 -1.52 12.92
N VAL A 29 -1.62 -0.26 13.38
CA VAL A 29 -0.63 0.68 12.87
C VAL A 29 0.79 0.15 13.05
N LYS A 30 1.12 -0.35 14.25
CA LYS A 30 2.42 -0.99 14.52
C LYS A 30 2.65 -2.21 13.63
N GLY A 31 1.61 -3.02 13.40
CA GLY A 31 1.66 -4.18 12.53
C GLY A 31 1.99 -3.80 11.08
N LEU A 32 1.31 -2.78 10.55
CA LEU A 32 1.56 -2.27 9.19
C LEU A 32 2.94 -1.61 9.05
N ASP A 33 3.37 -0.83 10.04
CA ASP A 33 4.70 -0.26 10.06
C ASP A 33 5.78 -1.36 10.06
N ARG A 34 5.61 -2.39 10.90
CA ARG A 34 6.54 -3.53 10.95
C ARG A 34 6.55 -4.30 9.62
N LEU A 35 5.37 -4.55 9.05
CA LEU A 35 5.25 -5.24 7.77
C LEU A 35 5.96 -4.49 6.64
N ALA A 36 5.87 -3.16 6.60
CA ALA A 36 6.58 -2.34 5.62
C ALA A 36 8.11 -2.49 5.75
N VAL A 37 8.63 -2.46 6.99
CA VAL A 37 10.06 -2.71 7.26
C VAL A 37 10.47 -4.10 6.79
N ASP A 38 9.73 -5.13 7.17
CA ASP A 38 10.06 -6.52 6.84
C ASP A 38 10.04 -6.76 5.32
N ILE A 39 9.04 -6.25 4.60
CA ILE A 39 8.97 -6.33 3.13
C ILE A 39 10.15 -5.59 2.48
N HIS A 40 10.47 -4.38 2.96
CA HIS A 40 11.59 -3.63 2.42
C HIS A 40 12.92 -4.36 2.63
N GLU A 41 13.16 -4.93 3.81
CA GLU A 41 14.35 -5.73 4.10
C GLU A 41 14.45 -6.98 3.21
N GLU A 42 13.33 -7.67 2.96
CA GLU A 42 13.28 -8.79 2.02
C GLU A 42 13.66 -8.36 0.60
N ASN A 43 13.15 -7.22 0.12
CA ASN A 43 13.47 -6.69 -1.20
C ASN A 43 14.90 -6.18 -1.33
N VAL A 44 15.47 -5.60 -0.28
CA VAL A 44 16.90 -5.27 -0.19
C VAL A 44 17.74 -6.53 -0.32
N LYS A 45 17.41 -7.60 0.41
CA LYS A 45 18.10 -8.91 0.32
C LYS A 45 17.98 -9.55 -1.06
N ALA A 46 16.84 -9.37 -1.73
CA ALA A 46 16.65 -9.79 -3.12
C ALA A 46 17.34 -8.88 -4.15
N GLY A 47 17.94 -7.76 -3.72
CA GLY A 47 18.71 -6.85 -4.57
C GLY A 47 17.88 -5.80 -5.32
N TRP A 48 16.60 -5.60 -4.99
CA TRP A 48 15.74 -4.57 -5.60
C TRP A 48 16.14 -3.14 -5.23
N TRP A 49 16.98 -3.00 -4.20
CA TRP A 49 17.55 -1.76 -3.72
C TRP A 49 19.07 -1.72 -3.86
N SER A 50 19.62 -2.56 -4.73
CA SER A 50 21.05 -2.59 -5.04
C SER A 50 21.29 -2.30 -6.51
N SER A 51 22.39 -1.60 -6.82
CA SER A 51 22.83 -1.42 -8.20
C SER A 51 23.26 -2.76 -8.79
N LEU A 52 23.19 -2.88 -10.11
CA LEU A 52 23.67 -4.07 -10.82
C LEU A 52 25.19 -4.07 -11.02
N ASP A 53 25.89 -3.03 -10.52
CA ASP A 53 27.35 -2.91 -10.53
C ASP A 53 28.03 -4.08 -9.80
N ASP A 54 29.34 -4.23 -10.00
CA ASP A 54 30.18 -5.17 -9.24
C ASP A 54 31.33 -4.42 -8.53
N PRO A 55 31.29 -4.24 -7.20
CA PRO A 55 30.27 -4.72 -6.27
C PRO A 55 28.95 -3.91 -6.33
N PRO A 56 27.81 -4.50 -5.94
CA PRO A 56 26.53 -3.79 -5.85
C PRO A 56 26.58 -2.62 -4.86
N LYS A 57 25.97 -1.50 -5.22
CA LYS A 57 25.84 -0.31 -4.34
C LYS A 57 24.44 -0.22 -3.75
N ASP A 58 24.32 0.27 -2.52
CA ASP A 58 23.02 0.57 -1.91
C ASP A 58 22.37 1.76 -2.63
N LEU A 59 21.14 1.56 -3.14
CA LEU A 59 20.39 2.58 -3.86
C LEU A 59 19.37 3.32 -2.98
N LEU A 60 19.29 3.07 -1.67
CA LEU A 60 18.22 3.62 -0.81
C LEU A 60 17.93 5.12 -1.07
N HIS A 61 18.99 5.93 -1.13
CA HIS A 61 18.91 7.38 -1.35
C HIS A 61 18.93 7.82 -2.82
N GLU A 62 19.33 6.93 -3.74
CA GLU A 62 19.51 7.23 -5.17
C GLU A 62 18.38 6.66 -6.05
N ARG A 63 17.58 5.71 -5.52
CA ARG A 63 16.51 5.03 -6.24
C ARG A 63 15.42 6.02 -6.65
N ASN A 64 15.17 6.11 -7.95
CA ASN A 64 14.17 6.99 -8.52
C ASN A 64 12.77 6.68 -8.00
N ARG A 65 12.18 7.61 -7.26
CA ARG A 65 10.84 7.44 -6.67
C ARG A 65 9.72 7.41 -7.71
N GLY A 66 9.92 8.02 -8.88
CA GLY A 66 9.00 7.91 -10.01
C GLY A 66 8.95 6.49 -10.57
N GLU A 67 10.10 5.82 -10.69
CA GLU A 67 10.16 4.41 -11.08
C GLU A 67 9.46 3.51 -10.06
N MET A 68 9.69 3.74 -8.77
CA MET A 68 9.01 2.98 -7.70
C MET A 68 7.49 3.18 -7.70
N VAL A 69 7.01 4.40 -7.90
CA VAL A 69 5.58 4.68 -8.07
C VAL A 69 5.04 4.00 -9.33
N SER A 70 5.79 4.03 -10.45
CA SER A 70 5.38 3.34 -11.67
C SER A 70 5.28 1.83 -11.48
N LEU A 71 6.20 1.21 -10.75
CA LEU A 71 6.14 -0.22 -10.44
C LEU A 71 4.87 -0.57 -9.65
N CYS A 72 4.45 0.30 -8.72
CA CYS A 72 3.15 0.11 -8.06
C CYS A 72 2.01 0.21 -9.08
N LEU A 73 1.99 1.28 -9.89
CA LEU A 73 0.91 1.52 -10.85
C LEU A 73 0.77 0.41 -11.89
N THR A 74 1.85 -0.26 -12.29
CA THR A 74 1.77 -1.39 -13.22
C THR A 74 1.07 -2.61 -12.61
N GLU A 75 1.33 -2.96 -11.34
CA GLU A 75 0.59 -4.07 -10.68
C GLU A 75 -0.91 -3.69 -10.57
N LEU A 76 -1.23 -2.42 -10.28
CA LEU A 76 -2.62 -1.95 -10.24
C LEU A 76 -3.30 -1.98 -11.61
N GLN A 77 -2.54 -1.78 -12.69
CA GLN A 77 -3.03 -1.94 -14.06
C GLN A 77 -3.24 -3.43 -14.40
N GLU A 78 -2.37 -4.34 -13.96
CA GLU A 78 -2.57 -5.79 -14.14
C GLU A 78 -3.87 -6.25 -13.46
N ALA A 79 -4.24 -5.65 -12.31
CA ALA A 79 -5.54 -5.90 -11.67
C ALA A 79 -6.75 -5.51 -12.57
N SER A 80 -6.58 -4.61 -13.55
CA SER A 80 -7.65 -4.22 -14.48
C SER A 80 -7.84 -5.18 -15.66
N GLU A 81 -6.99 -6.21 -15.81
CA GLU A 81 -7.04 -7.15 -16.93
C GLU A 81 -8.14 -8.22 -16.82
N ASP A 82 -8.98 -8.15 -15.77
CA ASP A 82 -10.15 -9.02 -15.53
C ASP A 82 -9.86 -10.53 -15.67
N LYS A 83 -8.77 -10.97 -15.05
CA LYS A 83 -8.40 -12.39 -15.00
C LYS A 83 -9.19 -13.12 -13.93
N GLU A 84 -9.86 -14.21 -14.31
CA GLU A 84 -10.59 -15.08 -13.37
C GLU A 84 -9.64 -15.69 -12.32
N PHE A 85 -8.44 -16.12 -12.72
CA PHE A 85 -7.40 -16.68 -11.84
C PHE A 85 -6.01 -16.13 -12.18
N ASP A 86 -5.12 -16.02 -11.18
CA ASP A 86 -3.72 -15.62 -11.38
C ASP A 86 -2.87 -16.76 -11.94
N ASP A 87 -1.88 -16.42 -12.77
CA ASP A 87 -0.98 -17.40 -13.38
C ASP A 87 -0.03 -18.08 -12.36
N LYS A 88 0.25 -17.41 -11.23
CA LYS A 88 1.25 -17.84 -10.24
C LYS A 88 0.58 -18.49 -9.03
N LEU A 89 -0.50 -17.88 -8.54
CA LEU A 89 -1.36 -18.37 -7.48
C LEU A 89 -2.69 -18.83 -8.10
N ILE A 90 -2.65 -20.01 -8.74
CA ILE A 90 -3.72 -20.53 -9.60
C ILE A 90 -5.10 -20.69 -8.94
N ASP A 91 -5.14 -20.77 -7.61
CA ASP A 91 -6.39 -20.89 -6.83
C ASP A 91 -6.92 -19.52 -6.36
N ARG A 92 -6.28 -18.41 -6.76
CA ARG A 92 -6.63 -17.05 -6.36
C ARG A 92 -7.12 -16.25 -7.55
N ALA A 93 -8.12 -15.39 -7.32
CA ALA A 93 -8.62 -14.47 -8.32
C ALA A 93 -7.50 -13.52 -8.78
N GLY A 94 -7.41 -13.27 -10.09
CA GLY A 94 -6.33 -12.46 -10.66
C GLY A 94 -6.29 -11.04 -10.09
N PHE A 95 -7.45 -10.37 -10.00
CA PHE A 95 -7.58 -9.06 -9.37
C PHE A 95 -7.01 -9.04 -7.94
N ASP A 96 -7.36 -10.04 -7.13
CA ASP A 96 -7.00 -10.07 -5.70
C ASP A 96 -5.49 -10.26 -5.53
N VAL A 97 -4.86 -11.04 -6.40
CA VAL A 97 -3.40 -11.24 -6.42
C VAL A 97 -2.66 -10.00 -6.87
N GLU A 98 -3.15 -9.30 -7.89
CA GLU A 98 -2.52 -8.08 -8.38
C GLU A 98 -2.72 -6.90 -7.42
N LEU A 99 -3.84 -6.84 -6.70
CA LEU A 99 -4.03 -5.92 -5.58
C LEU A 99 -3.04 -6.22 -4.43
N ALA A 100 -2.75 -7.49 -4.16
CA ALA A 100 -1.73 -7.89 -3.18
C ALA A 100 -0.32 -7.53 -3.64
N ASP A 101 0.03 -7.76 -4.92
CA ASP A 101 1.33 -7.35 -5.49
C ASP A 101 1.50 -5.83 -5.44
N PHE A 102 0.47 -5.07 -5.81
CA PHE A 102 0.44 -3.60 -5.62
C PHE A 102 0.74 -3.21 -4.17
N THR A 103 0.08 -3.87 -3.21
CA THR A 103 0.24 -3.56 -1.78
C THR A 103 1.65 -3.89 -1.30
N ILE A 104 2.26 -4.96 -1.79
CA ILE A 104 3.66 -5.31 -1.50
C ILE A 104 4.61 -4.24 -2.05
N ARG A 105 4.41 -3.75 -3.28
CA ARG A 105 5.22 -2.65 -3.87
C ARG A 105 5.07 -1.35 -3.07
N LEU A 106 3.85 -1.03 -2.66
CA LEU A 106 3.56 0.14 -1.85
C LEU A 106 4.25 0.07 -0.48
N LEU A 107 4.18 -1.09 0.19
CA LEU A 107 4.81 -1.30 1.49
C LEU A 107 6.35 -1.33 1.41
N ASP A 108 6.93 -1.84 0.33
CA ASP A 108 8.36 -1.72 0.05
C ASP A 108 8.81 -0.24 -0.02
N LEU A 109 8.05 0.57 -0.76
CA LEU A 109 8.31 2.00 -0.89
C LEU A 109 8.12 2.74 0.46
N ILE A 110 7.10 2.38 1.23
CA ILE A 110 6.89 2.91 2.59
C ILE A 110 8.07 2.54 3.49
N GLY A 111 8.50 1.28 3.51
CA GLY A 111 9.62 0.81 4.32
C GLY A 111 10.94 1.51 3.96
N ALA A 112 11.19 1.76 2.67
CA ALA A 112 12.34 2.55 2.23
C ALA A 112 12.30 3.99 2.76
N GLU A 113 11.13 4.65 2.70
CA GLU A 113 10.95 6.00 3.22
C GLU A 113 11.08 6.06 4.74
N GLN A 114 10.61 5.05 5.47
CA GLN A 114 10.84 4.94 6.91
C GLN A 114 12.34 4.87 7.20
N ARG A 115 13.09 4.03 6.48
CA ARG A 115 14.53 3.89 6.66
C ARG A 115 15.28 5.21 6.42
N ILE A 116 14.92 5.95 5.38
CA ILE A 116 15.48 7.31 5.10
C ILE A 116 15.10 8.30 6.20
N GLY A 117 13.88 8.21 6.72
CA GLY A 117 13.35 9.07 7.78
C GLY A 117 13.92 8.83 9.18
N GLY A 118 14.95 7.99 9.33
CA GLY A 118 15.47 7.59 10.64
C GLY A 118 14.58 6.60 11.38
N GLN A 119 13.92 5.69 10.65
CA GLN A 119 12.99 4.68 11.17
C GLN A 119 11.76 5.25 11.89
N GLN A 120 11.43 6.53 11.64
CA GLN A 120 10.17 7.08 12.11
C GLN A 120 9.01 6.36 11.39
N PRO A 121 7.98 5.92 12.13
CA PRO A 121 6.81 5.32 11.52
C PRO A 121 6.22 6.30 10.52
N LEU A 122 5.88 5.80 9.33
CA LEU A 122 5.22 6.59 8.30
C LEU A 122 3.73 6.78 8.63
N ILE A 123 3.19 5.83 9.39
CA ILE A 123 1.79 5.75 9.77
C ILE A 123 1.62 6.45 11.14
N THR A 124 1.80 7.76 11.17
CA THR A 124 1.43 8.58 12.34
C THR A 124 0.08 9.25 12.09
N PHE A 125 -1.00 8.68 12.63
CA PHE A 125 -2.24 9.43 12.81
C PHE A 125 -2.17 10.16 14.15
N HIS A 126 -2.13 11.49 14.12
CA HIS A 126 -2.44 12.28 15.30
C HIS A 126 -3.95 12.55 15.31
N LEU A 127 -4.68 11.84 16.18
CA LEU A 127 -6.07 12.16 16.50
C LEU A 127 -6.09 13.42 17.38
N THR A 128 -5.95 14.59 16.77
CA THR A 128 -6.35 15.85 17.42
C THR A 128 -7.83 16.06 17.17
N HIS A 129 -8.68 15.59 18.11
CA HIS A 129 -10.12 15.91 18.21
C HIS A 129 -10.90 15.93 16.88
N GLY A 130 -10.87 14.85 16.13
CA GLY A 130 -11.65 14.75 14.89
C GLY A 130 -11.71 13.31 14.42
N HIS A 131 -12.93 12.79 14.29
CA HIS A 131 -13.19 11.50 13.67
C HIS A 131 -12.58 11.46 12.27
N THR A 132 -11.97 10.35 11.88
CA THR A 132 -11.79 10.04 10.45
C THR A 132 -13.02 9.30 10.00
N SER A 133 -13.94 10.01 9.35
CA SER A 133 -15.05 9.40 8.65
C SER A 133 -14.60 9.05 7.23
N VAL A 134 -14.62 7.76 6.89
CA VAL A 134 -14.68 7.33 5.50
C VAL A 134 -16.14 7.53 5.09
N MET A 135 -16.49 8.74 4.67
CA MET A 135 -17.80 9.02 4.11
C MET A 135 -17.80 8.50 2.68
N ARG A 136 -18.77 7.64 2.35
CA ARG A 136 -19.20 7.48 0.96
C ARG A 136 -19.75 8.84 0.53
N GLU A 137 -19.05 9.52 -0.37
CA GLU A 137 -19.47 10.82 -0.89
C GLU A 137 -20.93 10.71 -1.35
N GLN A 138 -21.76 11.71 -1.02
CA GLN A 138 -23.21 11.70 -1.23
C GLN A 138 -23.64 11.58 -2.70
N ASP A 139 -22.70 11.53 -3.64
CA ASP A 139 -22.90 11.06 -4.99
C ASP A 139 -22.62 9.56 -5.03
N HIS A 140 -23.67 8.75 -4.80
CA HIS A 140 -23.65 7.33 -5.07
C HIS A 140 -23.28 7.08 -6.54
N VAL A 141 -21.99 7.02 -6.85
CA VAL A 141 -21.52 6.08 -7.86
C VAL A 141 -21.45 4.75 -7.11
N PRO A 142 -22.45 3.86 -7.25
CA PRO A 142 -22.25 2.50 -6.78
C PRO A 142 -20.99 2.00 -7.48
N VAL A 143 -19.95 1.70 -6.70
CA VAL A 143 -18.84 0.93 -7.23
C VAL A 143 -19.41 -0.47 -7.42
N THR A 144 -19.93 -0.72 -8.61
CA THR A 144 -20.58 -2.00 -8.95
C THR A 144 -19.56 -3.08 -9.29
N ASP A 145 -18.29 -2.68 -9.45
CA ASP A 145 -17.22 -3.52 -9.95
C ASP A 145 -15.88 -3.11 -9.34
N LYS A 146 -15.04 -4.10 -9.00
CA LYS A 146 -13.71 -3.94 -8.40
C LYS A 146 -12.81 -3.01 -9.22
N ILE A 147 -12.92 -3.01 -10.56
CA ILE A 147 -12.11 -2.17 -11.46
C ILE A 147 -12.39 -0.67 -11.23
N GLN A 148 -13.62 -0.29 -10.87
CA GLN A 148 -13.98 1.11 -10.62
C GLN A 148 -13.35 1.67 -9.34
N CYS A 149 -12.84 0.81 -8.43
CA CYS A 149 -12.06 1.23 -7.27
C CYS A 149 -10.61 1.62 -7.62
N LEU A 150 -10.06 1.19 -8.76
CA LEU A 150 -8.64 1.39 -9.06
C LEU A 150 -8.24 2.88 -9.12
N PRO A 151 -9.02 3.81 -9.72
CA PRO A 151 -8.71 5.24 -9.66
C PRO A 151 -8.69 5.80 -8.23
N PHE A 152 -9.53 5.28 -7.35
CA PHE A 152 -9.59 5.68 -5.93
C PHE A 152 -8.29 5.32 -5.19
N ILE A 153 -7.65 4.19 -5.56
CA ILE A 153 -6.35 3.76 -5.05
C ILE A 153 -5.20 4.50 -5.77
N ALA A 154 -5.27 4.67 -7.09
CA ALA A 154 -4.22 5.28 -7.90
C ALA A 154 -4.01 6.78 -7.62
N SER A 155 -5.10 7.52 -7.36
CA SER A 155 -5.05 8.97 -7.15
C SER A 155 -4.06 9.43 -6.06
N PRO A 156 -4.10 8.91 -4.82
CA PRO A 156 -3.17 9.33 -3.77
C PRO A 156 -1.72 8.96 -4.07
N ILE A 157 -1.41 7.80 -4.65
CA ILE A 157 -0.01 7.46 -4.97
C ILE A 157 0.56 8.37 -6.07
N LEU A 158 -0.27 8.80 -7.02
CA LEU A 158 0.10 9.84 -8.00
C LEU A 158 0.37 11.19 -7.32
N LYS A 159 -0.41 11.58 -6.30
CA LYS A 159 -0.12 12.78 -5.49
C LYS A 159 1.16 12.63 -4.67
N ALA A 160 1.46 11.43 -4.17
CA ALA A 160 2.72 11.16 -3.49
C ALA A 160 3.92 11.50 -4.39
N PHE A 161 3.81 11.20 -5.68
CA PHE A 161 4.81 11.59 -6.67
C PHE A 161 4.76 13.09 -7.03
N ASP A 162 3.63 13.60 -7.51
CA ASP A 162 3.56 14.96 -8.07
C ASP A 162 3.68 16.07 -7.01
N GLU A 163 2.98 15.92 -5.89
CA GLU A 163 2.98 16.90 -4.81
C GLU A 163 4.10 16.67 -3.81
N GLY A 164 4.54 15.40 -3.68
CA GLY A 164 5.57 14.96 -2.77
C GLY A 164 6.95 14.87 -3.42
N PHE A 165 7.32 13.68 -3.89
CA PHE A 165 8.68 13.35 -4.32
C PHE A 165 9.26 14.30 -5.38
N ARG A 166 8.49 14.61 -6.43
CA ARG A 166 8.94 15.51 -7.52
C ARG A 166 9.28 16.92 -7.03
N LYS A 167 8.66 17.36 -5.92
CA LYS A 167 8.84 18.69 -5.32
C LYS A 167 9.75 18.67 -4.08
N GLY A 168 10.40 17.53 -3.78
CA GLY A 168 11.21 17.36 -2.57
C GLY A 168 10.42 17.37 -1.26
N LYS A 169 9.09 17.27 -1.31
CA LYS A 169 8.21 17.32 -0.13
C LYS A 169 8.00 15.91 0.44
N HIS A 170 9.06 15.29 0.96
CA HIS A 170 9.04 13.91 1.43
C HIS A 170 7.95 13.64 2.48
N ARG A 171 7.70 14.55 3.43
CA ARG A 171 6.60 14.38 4.40
C ARG A 171 5.23 14.27 3.74
N LEU A 172 4.98 15.06 2.70
CA LEU A 172 3.72 15.02 1.95
C LEU A 172 3.64 13.75 1.08
N ALA A 173 4.76 13.34 0.48
CA ALA A 173 4.84 12.06 -0.24
C ALA A 173 4.42 10.90 0.67
N ARG A 174 5.00 10.86 1.86
CA ARG A 174 4.74 9.85 2.89
C ARG A 174 3.28 9.82 3.33
N TYR A 175 2.69 10.98 3.61
CA TYR A 175 1.26 11.10 3.89
C TYR A 175 0.42 10.44 2.79
N TRP A 176 0.69 10.77 1.53
CA TRP A 176 -0.06 10.24 0.41
C TRP A 176 0.15 8.72 0.22
N LEU A 177 1.35 8.18 0.46
CA LEU A 177 1.57 6.72 0.48
C LEU A 177 0.71 6.02 1.55
N THR A 178 0.63 6.60 2.75
CA THR A 178 -0.23 6.07 3.83
C THR A 178 -1.71 6.12 3.44
N VAL A 179 -2.17 7.21 2.82
CA VAL A 179 -3.55 7.31 2.30
C VAL A 179 -3.83 6.21 1.27
N THR A 180 -2.89 5.97 0.35
CA THR A 180 -2.99 4.87 -0.63
C THR A 180 -3.15 3.52 0.05
N LEU A 181 -2.34 3.23 1.08
CA LEU A 181 -2.39 1.96 1.81
C LEU A 181 -3.75 1.76 2.49
N MET A 182 -4.24 2.80 3.17
CA MET A 182 -5.54 2.73 3.86
C MET A 182 -6.69 2.55 2.88
N ARG A 183 -6.67 3.21 1.72
CA ARG A 183 -7.68 3.02 0.68
C ARG A 183 -7.66 1.60 0.10
N THR A 184 -6.47 1.05 -0.07
CA THR A 184 -6.30 -0.33 -0.56
C THR A 184 -6.87 -1.35 0.42
N ILE A 185 -6.57 -1.18 1.72
CA ILE A 185 -7.14 -2.01 2.79
C ILE A 185 -8.67 -1.86 2.86
N ALA A 186 -9.20 -0.64 2.72
CA ALA A 186 -10.64 -0.40 2.72
C ALA A 186 -11.34 -1.09 1.53
N VAL A 187 -10.77 -1.00 0.32
CA VAL A 187 -11.27 -1.71 -0.86
C VAL A 187 -11.22 -3.22 -0.65
N ALA A 188 -10.10 -3.76 -0.15
CA ALA A 188 -10.01 -5.19 0.14
C ALA A 188 -11.06 -5.64 1.15
N ASN A 189 -11.32 -4.85 2.20
CA ASN A 189 -12.33 -5.16 3.20
C ASN A 189 -13.76 -5.13 2.63
N GLU A 190 -14.09 -4.12 1.83
CA GLU A 190 -15.41 -3.99 1.19
C GLU A 190 -15.75 -5.21 0.33
N TRP A 191 -14.76 -5.74 -0.38
CA TRP A 191 -14.91 -6.87 -1.29
C TRP A 191 -14.52 -8.22 -0.67
N GLU A 192 -14.37 -8.28 0.67
CA GLU A 192 -14.00 -9.48 1.43
C GLU A 192 -12.72 -10.18 0.91
N ILE A 193 -11.81 -9.42 0.32
CA ILE A 193 -10.53 -9.93 -0.21
C ILE A 193 -9.61 -10.22 0.99
N PRO A 194 -9.10 -11.47 1.14
CA PRO A 194 -8.17 -11.83 2.21
C PRO A 194 -6.76 -11.30 1.91
N LEU A 195 -6.62 -9.98 1.77
CA LEU A 195 -5.45 -9.28 1.22
C LEU A 195 -4.14 -9.75 1.85
N PHE A 196 -4.05 -9.71 3.18
CA PHE A 196 -2.82 -10.07 3.89
C PHE A 196 -2.43 -11.54 3.72
N ALA A 197 -3.39 -12.46 3.64
CA ALA A 197 -3.11 -13.87 3.38
C ALA A 197 -2.57 -14.08 1.96
N ILE A 198 -3.17 -13.41 0.97
CA ILE A 198 -2.69 -13.45 -0.42
C ILE A 198 -1.29 -12.82 -0.52
N MET A 199 -1.04 -11.72 0.20
CA MET A 199 0.30 -11.12 0.27
C MET A 199 1.33 -12.10 0.82
N ASP A 200 1.00 -12.85 1.88
CA ASP A 200 1.92 -13.84 2.46
C ASP A 200 2.21 -15.00 1.51
N GLU A 201 1.18 -15.50 0.81
CA GLU A 201 1.33 -16.50 -0.27
C GLU A 201 2.23 -15.97 -1.39
N LYS A 202 1.98 -14.74 -1.82
CA LYS A 202 2.71 -14.13 -2.93
C LYS A 202 4.15 -13.82 -2.56
N ARG A 203 4.42 -13.36 -1.34
CA ARG A 203 5.78 -13.24 -0.79
C ARG A 203 6.46 -14.59 -0.69
N ALA A 204 5.77 -15.64 -0.26
CA ALA A 204 6.31 -16.99 -0.20
C ALA A 204 6.67 -17.55 -1.58
N PHE A 205 5.85 -17.27 -2.59
CA PHE A 205 6.14 -17.57 -3.98
C PHE A 205 7.37 -16.78 -4.48
N ASN A 206 7.39 -15.45 -4.27
CA ASN A 206 8.47 -14.57 -4.71
C ASN A 206 9.83 -14.92 -4.08
N ARG A 207 9.87 -15.42 -2.84
CA ARG A 207 11.11 -15.91 -2.19
C ARG A 207 11.74 -17.11 -2.89
N LYS A 208 10.95 -17.92 -3.60
CA LYS A 208 11.42 -19.11 -4.33
C LYS A 208 11.73 -18.84 -5.80
N ARG A 209 11.30 -17.68 -6.32
CA ARG A 209 11.42 -17.33 -7.73
C ARG A 209 12.87 -17.04 -8.10
N GLU A 210 13.39 -17.76 -9.09
CA GLU A 210 14.77 -17.58 -9.51
C GLU A 210 15.00 -16.22 -10.20
N ASP A 211 14.06 -15.75 -11.02
CA ASP A 211 14.14 -14.47 -11.76
C ASP A 211 14.22 -13.23 -10.86
N HIS A 212 13.88 -13.35 -9.57
CA HIS A 212 14.00 -12.28 -8.57
C HIS A 212 15.39 -12.22 -7.91
N LYS A 213 16.29 -13.16 -8.20
CA LYS A 213 17.69 -13.11 -7.73
C LYS A 213 18.52 -12.12 -8.54
N LEU A 214 19.43 -11.41 -7.88
CA LEU A 214 20.34 -10.43 -8.50
C LEU A 214 21.08 -11.00 -9.72
N GLU A 215 21.54 -12.25 -9.66
CA GLU A 215 22.23 -12.95 -10.74
C GLU A 215 21.36 -13.07 -12.01
N ASN A 216 20.07 -13.35 -11.87
CA ASN A 216 19.15 -13.45 -12.99
C ASN A 216 18.71 -12.08 -13.52
N ARG A 217 18.69 -11.05 -12.66
CA ARG A 217 18.44 -9.66 -13.06
C ARG A 217 19.59 -9.05 -13.86
N ARG A 218 20.82 -9.52 -13.64
CA ARG A 218 22.01 -9.15 -14.44
C ARG A 218 21.99 -9.75 -15.86
N LYS A 219 21.19 -10.79 -16.14
CA LYS A 219 21.10 -11.41 -17.48
C LYS A 219 20.36 -10.50 -18.45
N ALA A 220 20.58 -10.72 -19.76
CA ALA A 220 19.84 -10.03 -20.81
C ALA A 220 18.33 -10.31 -20.67
N GLY A 221 17.52 -9.24 -20.56
CA GLY A 221 16.07 -9.35 -20.32
C GLY A 221 15.66 -9.50 -18.85
N GLY A 222 16.61 -9.48 -17.91
CA GLY A 222 16.29 -9.50 -16.48
C GLY A 222 15.51 -8.25 -16.04
N LYS A 223 14.62 -8.40 -15.04
CA LYS A 223 13.85 -7.27 -14.49
C LYS A 223 14.79 -6.22 -13.93
N LYS A 224 14.78 -5.03 -14.54
CA LYS A 224 15.63 -3.92 -14.11
C LYS A 224 15.04 -3.23 -12.89
N CYS A 225 15.94 -2.64 -12.12
CA CYS A 225 15.61 -1.64 -11.13
C CYS A 225 15.06 -0.43 -11.89
#